data_AF-A0AAU9VNC7-F1
#
_entry.id   AF-A0AAU9VNC7-F1
#
_cell.length_a   1.000
_cell.length_b   1.000
_cell.length_c   1.000
_cell.angle_alpha   90.00
_cell.angle_beta   90.00
_cell.angle_gamma   90.00
#
_symmetry.space_group_name_H-M   'P 1'
#
loop_
_entity.id
_entity.type
_entity.pdbx_description
1 polymer ?
#
loop_
_entity_poly.entity_id
_entity_poly.type
_entity_poly.pdbx_seq_one_letter_code
_entity_poly.pdbx_strand_id
1 'polypeptide(L)'
;MHTVVDLMAEKKGEEVRKRNREIPSWAPGGADYDPNLPYGPKVYVARRKKPDPWWVTAIEVTVVVGVLLFFVYMYYYMDHLHFHVLNAYANVGVSHAQHHVAHKYLNGRGVSKDEKMAFYWFREAAKNGHGHGAYNLVAGHLQGYDTDVEEHEVEPLLKMAADNGVEEAKKALKDLYPHRYT
;
A
#
# COMPACT_ATOMS: atom_id res chain seq x y z
N MET A 1 -60.22 -20.92 -38.38
CA MET A 1 -59.79 -21.27 -37.01
C MET A 1 -58.65 -22.25 -37.13
N HIS A 2 -57.40 -21.78 -37.06
CA HIS A 2 -56.26 -22.70 -36.95
C HIS A 2 -56.32 -23.37 -35.58
N THR A 3 -56.31 -24.70 -35.56
CA THR A 3 -56.48 -25.44 -34.32
C THR A 3 -55.16 -25.45 -33.53
N VAL A 4 -55.24 -25.58 -32.20
CA VAL A 4 -54.06 -25.68 -31.33
C VAL A 4 -53.14 -26.83 -31.76
N VAL A 5 -53.69 -27.85 -32.43
CA VAL A 5 -52.96 -28.99 -32.98
C VAL A 5 -52.05 -28.58 -34.14
N ASP A 6 -52.49 -27.67 -35.01
CA ASP A 6 -51.70 -27.18 -36.15
C ASP A 6 -50.50 -26.34 -35.68
N LEU A 7 -50.72 -25.47 -34.68
CA LEU A 7 -49.66 -24.67 -34.04
C LEU A 7 -48.62 -25.55 -33.34
N MET A 8 -49.06 -26.63 -32.68
CA MET A 8 -48.16 -27.60 -32.05
C MET A 8 -47.36 -28.39 -33.09
N ALA A 9 -47.97 -28.75 -34.22
CA ALA A 9 -47.32 -29.47 -35.31
C ALA A 9 -46.27 -28.60 -36.02
N GLU A 10 -46.57 -27.32 -36.27
CA GLU A 10 -45.65 -26.36 -36.86
C GLU A 10 -44.45 -26.09 -35.94
N LYS A 11 -44.70 -25.88 -34.65
CA LYS A 11 -43.66 -25.70 -33.63
C LYS A 11 -42.75 -26.92 -33.49
N LYS A 12 -43.33 -28.13 -33.57
CA LYS A 12 -42.58 -29.39 -33.56
C LYS A 12 -41.77 -29.55 -34.85
N GLY A 13 -42.30 -29.13 -35.99
CA GLY A 13 -41.59 -29.06 -37.27
C GLY A 13 -40.42 -28.08 -37.25
N GLU A 14 -40.58 -26.91 -36.64
CA GLU A 14 -39.50 -25.92 -36.45
C GLU A 14 -38.42 -26.40 -35.47
N GLU A 15 -38.79 -27.04 -34.37
CA GLU A 15 -37.82 -27.65 -33.45
C GLU A 15 -37.04 -28.80 -34.09
N VAL A 16 -37.69 -29.57 -34.97
CA VAL A 16 -37.02 -30.62 -35.76
C VAL A 16 -36.12 -29.98 -36.83
N ARG A 17 -36.55 -28.89 -37.49
CA ARG A 17 -35.70 -28.12 -38.44
C ARG A 17 -34.51 -27.46 -37.76
N LYS A 18 -34.67 -26.96 -36.52
CA LYS A 18 -33.58 -26.41 -35.70
C LYS A 18 -32.62 -27.51 -35.25
N ARG A 19 -33.12 -28.66 -34.76
CA ARG A 19 -32.28 -29.82 -34.44
C ARG A 19 -31.50 -30.37 -35.63
N ASN A 20 -32.11 -30.47 -36.81
CA ASN A 20 -31.40 -30.91 -38.02
C ASN A 20 -30.39 -29.88 -38.54
N ARG A 21 -30.47 -28.60 -38.12
CA ARG A 21 -29.42 -27.61 -38.37
C ARG A 21 -28.23 -27.72 -37.42
N GLU A 22 -28.37 -28.44 -36.32
CA GLU A 22 -27.34 -28.59 -35.29
C GLU A 22 -26.47 -29.82 -35.49
N ILE A 23 -26.78 -30.70 -36.45
CA ILE A 23 -25.88 -31.80 -36.83
C ILE A 23 -24.68 -31.15 -37.55
N PRO A 24 -23.47 -31.14 -36.95
CA PRO A 24 -22.29 -30.57 -37.60
C PRO A 24 -22.06 -31.27 -38.94
N SER A 25 -21.59 -30.55 -39.96
CA SER A 25 -21.49 -31.09 -41.31
C SER A 25 -20.66 -32.37 -41.40
N TRP A 26 -19.68 -32.55 -40.51
CA TRP A 26 -18.78 -33.70 -40.43
C TRP A 26 -19.31 -34.87 -39.57
N ALA A 27 -20.44 -34.72 -38.86
CA ALA A 27 -20.99 -35.79 -38.02
C ALA A 27 -21.72 -36.86 -38.87
N PRO A 28 -21.91 -38.11 -38.38
CA PRO A 28 -22.62 -39.16 -39.11
C PRO A 28 -24.00 -38.69 -39.59
N GLY A 29 -24.19 -38.63 -40.92
CA GLY A 29 -25.41 -38.09 -41.56
C GLY A 29 -25.37 -36.61 -41.93
N GLY A 30 -24.26 -35.92 -41.66
CA GLY A 30 -23.96 -34.57 -42.16
C GLY A 30 -23.41 -34.58 -43.60
N ALA A 31 -23.39 -33.41 -44.23
CA ALA A 31 -23.02 -33.24 -45.64
C ALA A 31 -21.56 -33.62 -45.97
N ASP A 32 -20.65 -33.51 -44.99
CA ASP A 32 -19.20 -33.71 -45.13
C ASP A 32 -18.71 -34.98 -44.39
N TYR A 33 -19.60 -35.94 -44.11
CA TYR A 33 -19.26 -37.16 -43.39
C TYR A 33 -18.50 -38.17 -44.27
N ASP A 34 -17.25 -38.49 -43.90
CA ASP A 34 -16.45 -39.54 -44.53
C ASP A 34 -16.38 -40.79 -43.62
N PRO A 35 -16.87 -41.96 -44.08
CA PRO A 35 -16.82 -43.21 -43.32
C PRO A 35 -15.40 -43.74 -43.04
N ASN A 36 -14.41 -43.33 -43.83
CA ASN A 36 -13.05 -43.92 -43.83
C ASN A 36 -12.01 -43.07 -43.09
N LEU A 37 -12.45 -42.15 -42.21
CA LEU A 37 -11.56 -41.35 -41.39
C LEU A 37 -10.72 -42.24 -40.45
N PRO A 38 -9.39 -42.02 -40.33
CA PRO A 38 -8.52 -42.81 -39.46
C PRO A 38 -8.86 -42.66 -37.97
N TYR A 39 -9.57 -41.59 -37.62
CA TYR A 39 -10.18 -41.38 -36.32
C TYR A 39 -11.67 -41.66 -36.47
N GLY A 40 -12.17 -42.73 -35.85
CA GLY A 40 -13.55 -43.17 -36.00
C GLY A 40 -14.61 -42.14 -35.55
N PRO A 41 -15.91 -42.47 -35.64
CA PRO A 41 -17.06 -41.56 -35.50
C PRO A 41 -17.24 -40.87 -34.13
N LYS A 42 -16.27 -40.97 -33.22
CA LYS A 42 -16.30 -40.45 -31.84
C LYS A 42 -15.23 -39.38 -31.59
N VAL A 43 -15.03 -38.47 -32.55
CA VAL A 43 -14.22 -37.27 -32.31
C VAL A 43 -15.07 -36.25 -31.56
N TYR A 44 -15.02 -36.26 -30.23
CA TYR A 44 -15.62 -35.21 -29.42
C TYR A 44 -14.71 -33.98 -29.49
N VAL A 45 -15.08 -32.97 -30.27
CA VAL A 45 -14.44 -31.64 -30.16
C VAL A 45 -14.66 -31.14 -28.74
N ALA A 46 -13.61 -30.66 -28.08
CA ALA A 46 -13.67 -30.22 -26.68
C ALA A 46 -14.91 -29.35 -26.45
N ARG A 47 -15.81 -29.79 -25.56
CA ARG A 47 -17.01 -29.03 -25.20
C ARG A 47 -16.55 -27.63 -24.80
N ARG A 48 -17.07 -26.59 -25.48
CA ARG A 48 -16.80 -25.21 -25.10
C ARG A 48 -17.13 -25.06 -23.60
N LYS A 49 -16.17 -24.58 -22.82
CA LYS A 49 -16.35 -24.36 -21.37
C LYS A 49 -17.59 -23.47 -21.21
N LYS A 50 -18.54 -23.88 -20.36
CA LYS A 50 -19.72 -23.06 -20.09
C LYS A 50 -19.24 -21.69 -19.58
N PRO A 51 -19.87 -20.57 -20.00
CA PRO A 51 -19.49 -19.26 -19.49
C PRO A 51 -19.54 -19.27 -17.97
N ASP A 52 -18.56 -18.64 -17.34
CA ASP A 52 -18.50 -18.61 -15.89
C ASP A 52 -19.78 -17.96 -15.33
N PRO A 53 -20.31 -18.47 -14.20
CA PRO A 53 -21.51 -17.90 -13.61
C PRO A 53 -21.32 -16.44 -13.19
N TRP A 54 -22.38 -15.65 -13.26
CA TRP A 54 -22.35 -14.23 -12.89
C TRP A 54 -21.88 -13.94 -11.44
N TRP A 55 -22.01 -14.91 -10.53
CA TRP A 55 -21.53 -14.75 -9.15
C TRP A 55 -20.00 -14.85 -9.05
N VAL A 56 -19.34 -15.56 -9.97
CA VAL A 56 -17.87 -15.65 -10.03
C VAL A 56 -17.29 -14.29 -10.43
N THR A 57 -17.86 -13.65 -11.46
CA THR A 57 -17.44 -12.30 -11.86
C THR A 57 -17.74 -11.26 -10.78
N ALA A 58 -18.84 -11.41 -10.04
CA ALA A 58 -19.14 -10.55 -8.88
C ALA A 58 -18.09 -10.69 -7.76
N ILE A 59 -17.65 -11.92 -7.45
CA ILE A 59 -16.57 -12.16 -6.47
C ILE A 59 -15.26 -11.53 -6.96
N GLU A 60 -14.90 -11.73 -8.23
CA GLU A 60 -13.67 -11.18 -8.81
C GLU A 60 -13.64 -9.64 -8.71
N VAL A 61 -14.72 -8.97 -9.10
CA VAL A 61 -14.83 -7.50 -8.97
C VAL A 61 -14.73 -7.06 -7.50
N THR A 62 -15.36 -7.80 -6.58
CA THR A 62 -15.30 -7.49 -5.15
C THR A 62 -13.88 -7.58 -4.61
N VAL A 63 -13.13 -8.62 -5.00
CA VAL A 63 -11.72 -8.77 -4.62
C VAL A 63 -10.88 -7.63 -5.17
N VAL A 64 -11.06 -7.28 -6.45
CA VAL A 64 -10.32 -6.17 -7.09
C VAL A 64 -10.60 -4.85 -6.39
N VAL A 65 -11.87 -4.55 -6.09
CA VAL A 65 -12.26 -3.34 -5.35
C VAL A 65 -11.67 -3.36 -3.94
N GLY A 66 -11.70 -4.50 -3.24
CA GLY A 66 -11.10 -4.64 -1.92
C GLY A 66 -9.59 -4.38 -1.92
N VAL A 67 -8.88 -4.88 -2.93
CA VAL A 67 -7.44 -4.63 -3.11
C VAL A 67 -7.19 -3.15 -3.40
N LEU A 68 -7.98 -2.51 -4.26
CA LEU A 68 -7.86 -1.06 -4.52
C LEU A 68 -8.12 -0.24 -3.26
N LEU A 69 -9.17 -0.55 -2.50
CA LEU A 69 -9.48 0.10 -1.23
C LEU A 69 -8.36 -0.10 -0.21
N PHE A 70 -7.73 -1.28 -0.17
CA PHE A 70 -6.57 -1.53 0.67
C PHE A 70 -5.38 -0.65 0.26
N PHE A 71 -5.07 -0.55 -1.03
CA PHE A 71 -4.00 0.35 -1.51
C PHE A 71 -4.31 1.82 -1.25
N VAL A 72 -5.57 2.24 -1.38
CA VAL A 72 -6.02 3.59 -1.04
C VAL A 72 -5.88 3.83 0.47
N TYR A 73 -6.36 2.91 1.30
CA TYR A 73 -6.21 3.00 2.75
C TYR A 73 -4.72 3.07 3.15
N MET A 74 -3.90 2.21 2.58
CA MET A 74 -2.47 2.19 2.79
C MET A 74 -1.85 3.54 2.39
N TYR A 75 -2.23 4.10 1.23
CA TYR A 75 -1.77 5.41 0.78
C TYR A 75 -2.17 6.55 1.73
N TYR A 76 -3.41 6.58 2.21
CA TYR A 76 -3.92 7.66 3.08
C TYR A 76 -3.50 7.52 4.56
N TYR A 77 -3.34 6.31 5.08
CA TYR A 77 -3.06 6.03 6.49
C TYR A 77 -1.62 5.55 6.77
N MET A 78 -0.69 5.73 5.82
CA MET A 78 0.73 5.40 5.98
C MET A 78 1.32 5.93 7.29
N ASP A 79 0.92 7.12 7.72
CA ASP A 79 1.48 7.78 8.90
C ASP A 79 1.29 6.98 10.20
N HIS A 80 0.15 6.28 10.36
CA HIS A 80 -0.11 5.48 11.56
C HIS A 80 0.75 4.21 11.60
N LEU A 81 0.85 3.50 10.48
CA LEU A 81 1.67 2.29 10.39
C LEU A 81 3.16 2.62 10.54
N HIS A 82 3.60 3.70 9.88
CA HIS A 82 4.98 4.14 9.92
C HIS A 82 5.40 4.53 11.34
N PHE A 83 4.52 5.17 12.12
CA PHE A 83 4.83 5.54 13.50
C PHE A 83 5.16 4.34 14.39
N HIS A 84 4.36 3.27 14.35
CA HIS A 84 4.59 2.09 15.20
C HIS A 84 5.90 1.37 14.87
N VAL A 85 6.18 1.20 13.57
CA VAL A 85 7.43 0.59 13.10
C VAL A 85 8.61 1.44 13.53
N LEU A 86 8.53 2.76 13.30
CA LEU A 86 9.57 3.71 13.66
C LEU A 86 9.80 3.76 15.17
N ASN A 87 8.73 3.69 15.98
CA ASN A 87 8.81 3.64 17.43
C ASN A 87 9.50 2.36 17.93
N ALA A 88 9.26 1.23 17.28
CA ALA A 88 10.00 0.00 17.57
C ALA A 88 11.51 0.18 17.30
N TYR A 89 11.90 0.77 16.16
CA TYR A 89 13.30 1.08 15.87
C TYR A 89 13.91 2.10 16.84
N ALA A 90 13.14 3.09 17.28
CA ALA A 90 13.58 4.07 18.26
C ALA A 90 13.86 3.43 19.62
N ASN A 91 13.02 2.48 20.05
CA ASN A 91 13.23 1.69 21.27
C ASN A 91 14.46 0.79 21.20
N VAL A 92 14.84 0.33 20.00
CA VAL A 92 16.09 -0.44 19.78
C VAL A 92 17.34 0.45 19.87
N GLY A 93 17.19 1.78 19.87
CA GLY A 93 18.31 2.72 19.97
C GLY A 93 18.83 3.23 18.62
N VAL A 94 18.07 3.04 17.54
CA VAL A 94 18.45 3.61 16.23
C VAL A 94 18.25 5.12 16.28
N SER A 95 19.34 5.88 16.27
CA SER A 95 19.35 7.32 16.52
C SER A 95 18.58 8.13 15.46
N HIS A 96 18.61 7.70 14.19
CA HIS A 96 17.73 8.23 13.14
C HIS A 96 16.25 8.01 13.45
N ALA A 97 15.87 6.82 13.92
CA ALA A 97 14.48 6.52 14.24
C ALA A 97 14.00 7.38 15.42
N GLN A 98 14.82 7.55 16.45
CA GLN A 98 14.52 8.42 17.59
C GLN A 98 14.25 9.87 17.16
N HIS A 99 15.07 10.43 16.26
CA HIS A 99 14.84 11.76 15.68
C HIS A 99 13.52 11.85 14.91
N HIS A 100 13.22 10.85 14.08
CA HIS A 100 11.97 10.85 13.34
C HIS A 100 10.75 10.68 14.25
N VAL A 101 10.84 9.87 15.31
CA VAL A 101 9.77 9.72 16.32
C VAL A 101 9.53 11.03 17.04
N ALA A 102 10.59 11.74 17.43
CA ALA A 102 10.50 13.06 18.01
C ALA A 102 9.73 14.04 17.10
N HIS A 103 10.04 14.04 15.80
CA HIS A 103 9.31 14.84 14.81
C HIS A 103 7.84 14.45 14.67
N LYS A 104 7.50 13.15 14.79
CA LYS A 104 6.09 12.71 14.74
C LYS A 104 5.31 13.20 15.96
N TYR A 105 5.91 13.16 17.15
CA TYR A 105 5.32 13.72 18.38
C TYR A 105 5.20 15.24 18.33
N LEU A 106 6.18 15.96 17.77
CA LEU A 106 6.14 17.42 17.63
C LEU A 106 5.03 17.88 16.67
N ASN A 107 4.85 17.16 15.55
CA ASN A 107 3.87 17.51 14.52
C ASN A 107 2.48 16.91 14.72
N GLY A 108 2.32 15.92 15.61
CA GLY A 108 1.07 15.19 15.82
C GLY A 108 0.64 14.36 14.60
N ARG A 109 1.58 13.87 13.79
CA ARG A 109 1.28 13.05 12.59
C ARG A 109 1.22 11.57 12.96
N GLY A 110 0.02 10.99 12.96
CA GLY A 110 -0.18 9.57 13.30
C GLY A 110 -0.18 9.26 14.80
N VAL A 111 0.16 10.24 15.64
CA VAL A 111 0.15 10.20 17.12
C VAL A 111 -0.35 11.54 17.66
N SER A 112 -0.89 11.57 18.88
CA SER A 112 -1.21 12.83 19.56
C SER A 112 0.03 13.70 19.71
N LYS A 113 -0.11 15.00 19.47
CA LYS A 113 0.98 15.96 19.65
C LYS A 113 1.39 15.98 21.12
N ASP A 114 2.68 15.75 21.38
CA ASP A 114 3.27 15.79 22.72
C ASP A 114 4.69 16.34 22.62
N GLU A 115 4.86 17.60 23.01
CA GLU A 115 6.14 18.30 22.90
C GLU A 115 7.17 17.74 23.90
N LYS A 116 6.73 17.31 25.10
CA LYS A 116 7.64 16.75 26.11
C LYS A 116 8.22 15.43 25.63
N MET A 117 7.37 14.55 25.08
CA MET A 117 7.84 13.30 24.48
C MET A 117 8.73 13.55 23.26
N ALA A 118 8.44 14.58 22.46
CA ALA A 118 9.31 14.94 21.33
C ALA A 118 10.73 15.29 21.79
N PHE A 119 10.88 16.17 22.78
CA PHE A 119 12.20 16.57 23.27
C PHE A 119 12.92 15.47 24.05
N TYR A 120 12.19 14.59 24.73
CA TYR A 120 12.75 13.36 25.30
C TYR A 120 13.42 12.51 24.23
N TRP A 121 12.75 12.26 23.10
CA TRP A 121 13.31 11.47 22.01
C TRP A 121 14.45 12.18 21.27
N PHE A 122 14.42 13.51 21.14
CA PHE A 122 15.58 14.26 20.62
C PHE A 122 16.80 14.14 21.53
N ARG A 123 16.60 14.12 22.85
CA ARG A 123 17.68 13.88 23.82
C ARG A 123 18.27 12.48 23.68
N GLU A 124 17.44 11.45 23.55
CA GLU A 124 17.94 10.09 23.28
C GLU A 124 18.67 9.98 21.94
N ALA A 125 18.16 10.63 20.88
CA ALA A 125 18.84 10.70 19.59
C ALA A 125 20.22 11.37 19.73
N ALA A 126 20.29 12.48 20.48
CA ALA A 126 21.54 13.19 20.76
C ALA A 126 22.54 12.32 21.54
N LYS A 127 22.09 11.59 22.59
CA LYS A 127 22.93 10.65 23.34
C LYS A 127 23.50 9.54 22.45
N ASN A 128 22.73 9.08 21.46
CA ASN A 128 23.17 8.11 20.46
C ASN A 128 23.94 8.74 19.29
N GLY A 129 24.42 9.98 19.43
CA GLY A 129 25.30 10.65 18.48
C GLY A 129 24.61 11.25 17.25
N HIS A 130 23.28 11.36 17.23
CA HIS A 130 22.58 11.92 16.07
C HIS A 130 22.64 13.45 16.06
N GLY A 131 23.40 14.01 15.12
CA GLY A 131 23.64 15.45 15.02
C GLY A 131 22.38 16.30 14.86
N HIS A 132 21.45 15.93 13.98
CA HIS A 132 20.20 16.69 13.82
C HIS A 132 19.29 16.58 15.05
N GLY A 133 19.40 15.51 15.84
CA GLY A 133 18.66 15.34 17.09
C GLY A 133 19.13 16.34 18.13
N ALA A 134 20.45 16.46 18.31
CA ALA A 134 21.03 17.46 19.20
C ALA A 134 20.76 18.89 18.76
N TYR A 135 20.86 19.19 17.45
CA TYR A 135 20.51 20.52 16.95
C TYR A 135 19.04 20.86 17.22
N ASN A 136 18.11 19.94 16.94
CA ASN A 136 16.68 20.18 17.18
C ASN A 136 16.34 20.32 18.67
N LEU A 137 17.04 19.59 19.54
CA LEU A 137 16.92 19.73 20.98
C LEU A 137 17.31 21.15 21.43
N VAL A 138 18.47 21.65 20.97
CA VAL A 138 18.93 23.00 21.27
C VAL A 138 18.03 24.06 20.63
N ALA A 139 17.62 23.88 19.39
CA ALA A 139 16.71 24.80 18.70
C ALA A 139 15.38 24.94 19.45
N GLY A 140 14.85 23.83 19.99
CA GLY A 140 13.67 23.86 20.86
C GLY A 140 13.90 24.65 22.14
N HIS A 141 15.03 24.43 22.80
CA HIS A 141 15.40 25.19 24.00
C HIS A 141 15.48 26.70 23.73
N LEU A 142 16.15 27.11 22.64
CA LEU A 142 16.28 28.51 22.24
C LEU A 142 14.94 29.16 21.82
N GLN A 143 14.00 28.37 21.30
CA GLN A 143 12.65 28.82 20.96
C GLN A 143 11.73 28.93 22.19
N GLY A 144 12.20 28.54 23.39
CA GLY A 144 11.45 28.63 24.63
C GLY A 144 10.53 27.44 24.91
N TYR A 145 10.75 26.29 24.25
CA TYR A 145 10.05 25.06 24.59
C TYR A 145 10.50 24.50 25.94
N ASP A 146 9.58 23.85 26.64
CA ASP A 146 9.84 23.13 27.89
C ASP A 146 10.77 21.94 27.60
N THR A 147 12.07 22.17 27.82
CA THR A 147 13.16 21.23 27.54
C THR A 147 14.02 21.11 28.79
N ASP A 148 14.44 19.90 29.13
CA ASP A 148 15.32 19.66 30.30
C ASP A 148 16.78 20.09 30.04
N VAL A 149 17.04 20.85 28.97
CA VAL A 149 18.39 21.24 28.54
C VAL A 149 18.83 22.43 29.38
N GLU A 150 19.99 22.32 29.99
CA GLU A 150 20.60 23.44 30.69
C GLU A 150 21.50 24.27 29.75
N GLU A 151 21.70 25.55 30.07
CA GLU A 151 22.47 26.48 29.23
C GLU A 151 23.92 26.02 29.00
N HIS A 152 24.52 25.32 29.97
CA HIS A 152 25.86 24.77 29.85
C HIS A 152 25.95 23.55 28.92
N GLU A 153 24.82 22.86 28.66
CA GLU A 153 24.73 21.72 27.74
C GLU A 153 24.56 22.16 26.27
N VAL A 154 24.17 23.41 26.02
CA VAL A 154 23.87 23.93 24.68
C VAL A 154 25.08 23.89 23.76
N GLU A 155 26.22 24.42 24.22
CA GLU A 155 27.46 24.45 23.45
C GLU A 155 27.97 23.05 23.06
N PRO A 156 28.13 22.07 23.99
CA PRO A 156 28.61 20.73 23.63
C PRO A 156 27.64 20.00 22.69
N LEU A 157 26.32 20.18 22.84
CA LEU A 157 25.32 19.59 21.94
C LEU A 157 25.44 20.16 20.52
N LEU A 158 25.58 21.49 20.39
CA LEU A 158 25.78 22.12 19.09
C LEU A 158 27.11 21.71 18.45
N LYS A 159 28.17 21.57 19.24
CA LYS A 159 29.46 21.07 18.74
C LYS A 159 29.34 19.65 18.21
N MET A 160 28.69 18.76 18.96
CA MET A 160 28.43 17.40 18.51
C MET A 160 27.61 17.38 17.21
N ALA A 161 26.60 18.25 17.08
CA ALA A 161 25.82 18.38 15.85
C ALA A 161 26.68 18.87 14.68
N ALA A 162 27.53 19.88 14.91
CA ALA A 162 28.47 20.40 13.91
C ALA A 162 29.49 19.35 13.44
N ASP A 163 30.02 18.56 14.38
CA ASP A 163 30.97 17.46 14.11
C ASP A 163 30.31 16.34 13.28
N ASN A 164 28.99 16.13 13.45
CA ASN A 164 28.18 15.23 12.63
C ASN A 164 27.72 15.84 11.29
N GLY A 165 28.24 17.01 10.90
CA GLY A 165 27.98 17.62 9.60
C GLY A 165 26.74 18.50 9.53
N VAL A 166 26.12 18.85 10.66
CA VAL A 166 24.98 19.77 10.69
C VAL A 166 25.49 21.22 10.54
N GLU A 167 25.31 21.79 9.35
CA GLU A 167 25.76 23.15 9.02
C GLU A 167 24.99 24.22 9.81
N GLU A 168 23.71 23.97 10.12
CA GLU A 168 22.90 24.85 10.96
C GLU A 168 23.46 24.95 12.38
N ALA A 169 24.05 23.86 12.90
CA ALA A 169 24.69 23.86 14.20
C ALA A 169 25.99 24.67 14.19
N LYS A 170 26.79 24.57 13.11
CA LYS A 170 27.99 25.42 12.94
C LYS A 170 27.64 26.91 12.92
N LYS A 171 26.57 27.28 12.21
CA LYS A 171 26.08 28.67 12.19
C LYS A 171 25.62 29.11 13.58
N ALA A 172 24.79 28.30 14.24
CA ALA A 172 24.33 28.58 15.60
C ALA A 172 25.48 28.75 16.60
N LEU A 173 26.57 27.97 16.49
CA LEU A 173 27.77 28.16 17.31
C LEU A 173 28.45 29.51 17.08
N LYS A 174 28.57 29.94 15.83
CA LYS A 174 29.16 31.26 15.49
C LYS A 174 28.28 32.41 15.98
N ASP A 175 26.97 32.26 15.87
CA ASP A 175 26.01 33.29 16.29
C ASP A 175 25.94 33.42 17.82
N LEU A 176 25.96 32.29 18.55
CA LEU A 176 25.90 32.28 20.03
C LEU A 176 27.25 32.57 20.68
N TYR A 177 28.36 32.13 20.08
CA TYR A 177 29.70 32.23 20.66
C TYR A 177 30.74 32.80 19.66
N PRO A 178 30.53 34.03 19.16
CA PRO A 178 31.33 34.61 18.06
C PRO A 178 32.81 34.76 18.41
N HIS A 179 33.15 34.99 19.68
CA HIS A 179 34.54 35.13 20.12
C HIS A 179 35.30 33.79 20.18
N ARG A 180 34.59 32.67 20.24
CA ARG A 180 35.17 31.33 20.36
C ARG A 180 35.23 30.59 19.03
N TYR A 181 34.35 30.92 18.08
CA TYR A 181 34.26 30.29 16.76
C TYR A 181 34.23 31.37 15.68
N THR A 182 35.38 31.60 15.03
CA THR A 182 35.52 32.49 13.86
C THR A 182 35.86 31.68 12.61
#